data_AF-A0A178GYH6-F1
#
_entry.id   AF-A0A178GYH6-F1
#
_cell.length_a   1.000
_cell.length_b   1.000
_cell.length_c   1.000
_cell.angle_alpha   90.00
_cell.angle_beta   90.00
_cell.angle_gamma   90.00
#
_symmetry.space_group_name_H-M   'P 1'
#
loop_
_entity.id
_entity.type
_entity.pdbx_description
1 polymer ?
#
loop_
_entity_poly.entity_id
_entity_poly.type
_entity_poly.pdbx_seq_one_letter_code
_entity_poly.pdbx_strand_id
1 'polypeptide(L)'
;MQDECYNIIFRKKIYNSLEDLQIDVDHWLRSYNESRPHSGKYCYGKTPMQTFLDSKHIAFQKNISNIKTETDISFNFVDSSVS
;
A
#
# COMPACT_ATOMS: atom_id res chain seq x y z
N MET A 1 -11.60 -9.87 10.04
CA MET A 1 -12.80 -9.87 9.17
C MET A 1 -12.50 -8.90 8.03
N GLN A 2 -12.66 -9.31 6.77
CA GLN A 2 -12.40 -8.43 5.63
C GLN A 2 -13.63 -7.53 5.43
N ASP A 3 -13.57 -6.32 5.97
CA ASP A 3 -14.60 -5.29 5.82
C ASP A 3 -14.50 -4.61 4.45
N GLU A 4 -14.54 -5.40 3.38
CA GLU A 4 -14.46 -4.91 2.02
C GLU A 4 -15.64 -3.98 1.69
N CYS A 5 -15.36 -2.91 0.94
CA CYS A 5 -16.32 -1.84 0.61
C CYS A 5 -17.67 -2.37 0.14
N TYR A 6 -17.65 -3.23 -0.89
CA TYR A 6 -18.84 -3.76 -1.55
C TYR A 6 -19.73 -4.59 -0.61
N ASN A 7 -19.13 -5.25 0.38
CA ASN A 7 -19.88 -6.07 1.34
C ASN A 7 -20.77 -5.24 2.25
N ILE A 8 -20.44 -3.96 2.47
CA ILE A 8 -21.17 -3.09 3.38
C ILE A 8 -22.14 -2.19 2.61
N ILE A 9 -21.67 -1.52 1.56
CA ILE A 9 -22.45 -0.48 0.89
C ILE A 9 -23.66 -1.04 0.14
N PHE A 10 -23.52 -2.20 -0.52
CA PHE A 10 -24.62 -2.83 -1.28
C PHE A 10 -25.71 -3.43 -0.39
N ARG A 11 -25.45 -3.63 0.90
CA ARG A 11 -26.48 -4.03 1.87
C ARG A 11 -27.24 -2.84 2.46
N LYS A 12 -26.72 -1.63 2.33
CA LYS A 12 -27.26 -0.42 2.98
C LYS A 12 -28.00 0.49 2.02
N LYS A 13 -27.63 0.50 0.73
CA LYS A 13 -28.13 1.47 -0.25
C LYS A 13 -28.28 0.82 -1.62
N ILE A 14 -29.40 1.12 -2.29
CA ILE A 14 -29.60 0.84 -3.71
C ILE A 14 -29.24 2.10 -4.48
N TYR A 15 -28.34 1.97 -5.44
CA TYR A 15 -27.80 3.08 -6.22
C TYR A 15 -28.56 3.23 -7.54
N ASN A 16 -28.91 4.48 -7.88
CA ASN A 16 -29.64 4.80 -9.11
C ASN A 16 -28.72 5.31 -10.24
N SER A 17 -27.44 5.55 -9.94
CA SER A 17 -26.42 6.02 -10.87
C SER A 17 -25.04 5.53 -10.46
N LEU A 18 -24.10 5.53 -11.39
CA LEU A 18 -22.71 5.17 -11.09
C LEU A 18 -22.04 6.25 -10.24
N GLU A 19 -22.38 7.50 -10.46
CA GLU A 19 -21.85 8.65 -9.73
C GLU A 19 -22.17 8.57 -8.23
N ASP A 20 -23.41 8.18 -7.90
CA ASP A 20 -23.84 7.99 -6.51
C ASP A 20 -23.09 6.83 -5.82
N LEU A 21 -22.77 5.77 -6.56
CA LEU A 21 -21.92 4.70 -6.07
C LEU A 21 -20.47 5.16 -5.86
N GLN A 22 -19.94 5.94 -6.80
CA GLN A 22 -18.56 6.42 -6.77
C GLN A 22 -18.30 7.27 -5.52
N ILE A 23 -19.25 8.13 -5.12
CA ILE A 23 -19.13 8.96 -3.90
C ILE A 23 -18.90 8.09 -2.66
N ASP A 24 -19.71 7.04 -2.48
CA ASP A 24 -19.61 6.18 -1.30
C ASP A 24 -18.33 5.33 -1.33
N VAL A 25 -17.90 4.89 -2.52
CA VAL A 25 -16.63 4.18 -2.71
C VAL A 25 -15.43 5.08 -2.40
N ASP A 26 -15.43 6.33 -2.86
CA ASP A 26 -14.36 7.30 -2.61
C ASP A 26 -14.24 7.62 -1.12
N HIS A 27 -15.37 7.78 -0.44
CA HIS A 27 -15.42 7.98 1.01
C HIS A 27 -14.85 6.77 1.76
N TRP A 28 -15.24 5.56 1.37
CA TRP A 28 -14.70 4.34 1.98
C TRP A 28 -13.20 4.22 1.74
N LEU A 29 -12.73 4.50 0.52
CA LEU A 29 -11.32 4.39 0.13
C LEU A 29 -10.46 5.37 0.92
N ARG A 30 -10.93 6.61 1.13
CA ARG A 30 -10.24 7.59 1.97
C ARG A 30 -10.08 7.06 3.40
N SER A 31 -11.19 6.61 4.01
CA SER A 31 -11.17 6.05 5.36
C SER A 31 -10.21 4.85 5.47
N TYR A 32 -10.26 3.94 4.50
CA TYR A 32 -9.38 2.78 4.46
C TYR A 32 -7.91 3.18 4.40
N ASN A 33 -7.56 4.12 3.52
CA ASN A 33 -6.17 4.53 3.28
C ASN A 33 -5.59 5.41 4.40
N GLU A 34 -6.42 6.23 5.04
CA GLU A 34 -5.96 7.27 5.96
C GLU A 34 -6.24 6.96 7.43
N SER A 35 -7.24 6.14 7.75
CA SER A 35 -7.66 5.92 9.15
C SER A 35 -7.34 4.52 9.66
N ARG A 36 -7.21 3.52 8.79
CA ARG A 36 -7.02 2.13 9.22
C ARG A 36 -5.54 1.84 9.50
N PRO A 37 -5.15 1.49 10.75
CA PRO A 37 -3.80 1.02 11.00
C PRO A 37 -3.59 -0.34 10.32
N HIS A 38 -2.46 -0.51 9.61
CA HIS A 38 -2.13 -1.81 9.02
C HIS A 38 -1.89 -2.85 10.13
N SER A 39 -2.63 -3.95 10.06
CA SER A 39 -2.56 -5.06 11.02
C SER A 39 -1.43 -6.05 10.72
N GLY A 40 -0.22 -5.53 10.48
CA GLY A 40 0.99 -6.32 10.23
C GLY A 40 2.10 -6.02 11.23
N LYS A 41 2.84 -7.06 11.67
CA LYS A 41 3.94 -6.94 12.66
C LYS A 41 4.96 -5.86 12.29
N TYR A 42 5.24 -5.70 11.00
CA TYR A 42 6.22 -4.74 10.47
C TYR A 42 5.60 -3.47 9.88
N CYS A 43 4.29 -3.27 10.07
CA CYS A 43 3.62 -2.06 9.62
C CYS A 43 3.60 -0.97 10.70
N TYR A 44 4.02 -1.29 11.93
CA TYR A 44 4.23 -0.34 13.02
C TYR A 44 3.04 0.60 13.29
N GLY A 45 1.81 0.12 13.07
CA GLY A 45 0.58 0.91 13.23
C GLY A 45 0.38 2.00 12.18
N LYS A 46 1.25 2.10 11.15
CA LYS A 46 1.11 3.07 10.06
C LYS A 46 -0.13 2.75 9.22
N THR A 47 -0.70 3.81 8.63
CA THR A 47 -1.80 3.68 7.68
C THR A 47 -1.28 3.19 6.32
N PRO A 48 -2.12 2.62 5.45
CA PRO A 48 -1.74 2.28 4.09
C PRO A 48 -1.09 3.47 3.35
N MET A 49 -1.69 4.66 3.44
CA MET A 49 -1.17 5.85 2.77
C MET A 49 0.20 6.25 3.30
N GLN A 50 0.40 6.21 4.61
CA GLN A 50 1.70 6.53 5.20
C GLN A 50 2.78 5.53 4.79
N THR A 51 2.46 4.24 4.80
CA THR A 51 3.37 3.18 4.33
C THR A 51 3.74 3.38 2.85
N PHE A 52 2.76 3.72 2.02
CA PHE A 52 2.98 3.99 0.60
C PHE A 52 3.95 5.16 0.40
N LEU A 53 3.70 6.30 1.06
CA LEU A 53 4.56 7.48 0.98
C LEU A 53 5.98 7.22 1.51
N ASP A 54 6.11 6.53 2.65
CA ASP A 54 7.40 6.18 3.24
C ASP A 54 8.22 5.29 2.29
N SER A 55 7.58 4.35 1.60
CA SER A 55 8.23 3.42 0.68
C SER A 55 8.59 4.01 -0.69
N LYS A 56 8.12 5.24 -1.00
CA LYS A 56 8.28 5.88 -2.31
C LYS A 56 9.73 5.93 -2.80
N HIS A 57 10.67 6.25 -1.91
CA HIS A 57 12.10 6.31 -2.25
C HIS A 57 12.67 4.95 -2.68
N ILE A 58 12.21 3.84 -2.09
CA ILE A 58 12.64 2.48 -2.41
C ILE A 58 12.22 2.15 -3.85
N ALA A 59 11.01 2.53 -4.25
CA ALA A 59 10.52 2.32 -5.61
C ALA A 59 11.38 3.06 -6.66
N PHE A 60 11.83 4.28 -6.35
CA PHE A 60 12.74 5.02 -7.22
C PHE A 60 14.14 4.40 -7.30
N GLN A 61 14.70 4.00 -6.15
CA GLN A 61 16.02 3.36 -6.09
C GLN A 61 16.04 2.02 -6.84
N LYS A 62 14.95 1.25 -6.76
CA LYS A 62 14.83 -0.08 -7.38
C LYS A 62 14.21 -0.06 -8.78
N ASN A 63 14.07 1.11 -9.39
CA ASN A 63 13.56 1.20 -10.76
C ASN A 63 14.61 0.69 -11.75
N ILE A 64 14.30 -0.39 -12.48
CA ILE A 64 15.20 -1.05 -13.45
C ILE A 64 15.77 -0.07 -14.49
N SER A 65 15.00 0.96 -14.84
CA SER A 65 15.42 2.04 -15.74
C SER A 65 16.59 2.84 -15.18
N ASN A 66 16.60 3.05 -13.86
CA ASN A 66 17.58 3.84 -13.13
C ASN A 66 18.79 3.02 -12.68
N ILE A 67 18.67 1.69 -12.64
CA ILE A 67 19.74 0.75 -12.24
C ILE A 67 20.88 0.73 -13.27
N LYS A 68 20.62 1.11 -14.53
CA LYS A 68 21.62 1.08 -15.60
C LYS A 68 22.72 2.15 -15.49
N THR A 69 22.62 3.08 -14.54
CA THR A 69 23.61 4.15 -14.32
C THR A 69 24.71 3.80 -13.31
N GLU A 70 24.60 2.67 -12.62
CA GLU A 70 25.69 2.14 -11.78
C GLU A 70 26.18 0.81 -12.37
N THR A 71 27.01 0.89 -13.41
CA THR A 71 28.10 -0.08 -13.47
C THR A 71 29.03 0.30 -12.33
N ASP A 72 28.92 -0.38 -11.17
CA ASP A 72 30.07 -1.07 -10.60
C ASP A 72 29.86 -1.70 -9.21
N ILE A 73 30.42 -2.91 -9.13
CA ILE A 73 31.09 -3.52 -7.97
C ILE A 73 30.23 -4.21 -6.89
N SER A 74 30.54 -5.51 -6.76
CA SER A 74 30.39 -6.40 -5.59
C SER A 74 29.00 -6.81 -5.11
N PHE A 75 28.46 -7.82 -5.79
CA PHE A 75 27.62 -8.83 -5.12
C PHE A 75 28.51 -9.70 -4.21
N ASN A 76 29.07 -9.12 -3.15
CA ASN A 76 29.72 -9.88 -2.09
C ASN A 76 28.66 -10.31 -1.09
N PHE A 77 28.06 -11.47 -1.35
CA PHE A 77 27.32 -12.22 -0.35
C PHE A 77 28.34 -12.75 0.68
N VAL A 78 28.77 -11.88 1.60
CA VAL A 78 29.38 -12.32 2.87
C VAL A 78 28.22 -12.79 3.73
N ASP A 79 28.02 -14.10 3.77
CA ASP A 79 27.49 -14.75 4.96
C ASP A 79 28.60 -15.67 5.49
N SER A 80 29.45 -15.08 6.32
CA SER A 80 30.32 -15.79 7.23
C SER A 80 30.16 -15.09 8.57
N SER A 81 29.09 -15.42 9.29
CA SER A 81 28.94 -15.27 10.74
C SER A 81 27.56 -15.77 11.21
N VAL A 82 27.34 -17.09 11.19
CA VAL A 82 26.49 -17.73 12.21
C VAL A 82 27.36 -18.80 12.86
N SER A 83 27.66 -18.60 14.14
CA SER A 83 28.27 -19.59 15.03
C SER A 83 27.32 -20.74 15.30
#